data_AF-A0A1M7YZ04-F1
#
_entry.id   AF-A0A1M7YZ04-F1
#
_cell.length_a   1.000
_cell.length_b   1.000
_cell.length_c   1.000
_cell.angle_alpha   90.00
_cell.angle_beta   90.00
_cell.angle_gamma   90.00
#
_symmetry.space_group_name_H-M   'P 1'
#
loop_
_entity.id
_entity.type
_entity.pdbx_description
1 polymer ?
#
loop_
_entity_poly.entity_id
_entity_poly.type
_entity_poly.pdbx_seq_one_letter_code
_entity_poly.pdbx_strand_id
1 'polypeptide(L)'
;MTVDEIVNYIMSGSRSLICITREKLERLDLFVLSLYIMGKPGAYVLSVEIDPIDMVDDGEGWIWQSKPMDMTKLINVLEEHLDSPLEDWENVTKSGHLSLCEEEIDNDLYQEQEVIFKNDLRFGEVLLPAGIIWVKRAD
;
A
#
# COMPACT_ATOMS: atom_id res chain seq x y z
N MET A 1 -6.28 10.02 11.60
CA MET A 1 -5.58 11.03 10.74
C MET A 1 -6.53 12.14 10.29
N THR A 2 -6.04 13.23 9.68
CA THR A 2 -6.88 14.23 8.97
C THR A 2 -6.43 14.48 7.52
N VAL A 3 -7.30 15.06 6.69
CA VAL A 3 -6.98 15.45 5.31
C VAL A 3 -5.78 16.42 5.26
N ASP A 4 -5.80 17.45 6.11
CA ASP A 4 -4.71 18.44 6.16
C ASP A 4 -3.39 17.80 6.54
N GLU A 5 -3.39 16.82 7.45
CA GLU A 5 -2.19 16.05 7.79
C GLU A 5 -1.64 15.29 6.58
N ILE A 6 -2.50 14.59 5.82
CA ILE A 6 -2.12 13.87 4.59
C ILE A 6 -1.49 14.84 3.59
N VAL A 7 -2.20 15.94 3.28
CA VAL A 7 -1.74 16.92 2.29
C VAL A 7 -0.42 17.56 2.72
N ASN A 8 -0.32 18.01 3.97
CA ASN A 8 0.91 18.62 4.47
C ASN A 8 2.08 17.63 4.45
N TYR A 9 1.86 16.37 4.79
CA TYR A 9 2.92 15.36 4.77
C TYR A 9 3.41 15.10 3.34
N ILE A 10 2.51 14.96 2.37
CA ILE A 10 2.85 14.79 0.96
C ILE A 10 3.62 16.01 0.42
N MET A 11 3.17 17.23 0.76
CA MET A 11 3.75 18.45 0.20
C MET A 11 5.09 18.84 0.83
N SER A 12 5.31 18.51 2.10
CA SER A 12 6.51 18.88 2.87
C SER A 12 7.52 17.74 3.05
N GLY A 13 7.06 16.49 2.91
CA GLY A 13 7.87 15.31 3.15
C GLY A 13 8.87 15.07 2.02
N SER A 14 10.06 14.58 2.38
CA SER A 14 11.15 14.30 1.43
C SER A 14 10.79 13.24 0.39
N ARG A 15 9.94 12.27 0.75
CA ARG A 15 9.43 11.22 -0.16
C ARG A 15 8.15 11.61 -0.91
N SER A 16 7.52 12.73 -0.53
CA SER A 16 6.25 13.22 -1.10
C SER A 16 5.14 12.17 -1.20
N LEU A 17 5.06 11.28 -0.21
CA LEU A 17 4.07 10.23 -0.06
C LEU A 17 3.83 9.95 1.43
N ILE A 18 2.68 9.37 1.77
CA ILE A 18 2.32 8.93 3.11
C ILE A 18 1.81 7.49 3.06
N CYS A 19 2.36 6.64 3.92
CA CYS A 19 1.85 5.29 4.15
C CYS A 19 0.75 5.35 5.21
N ILE A 20 -0.45 4.88 4.86
CA ILE A 20 -1.63 4.94 5.74
C ILE A 20 -1.96 3.58 6.37
N THR A 21 -1.49 2.49 5.77
CA THR A 21 -1.57 1.15 6.33
C THR A 21 -0.43 0.30 5.81
N ARG A 22 0.00 -0.65 6.64
CA ARG A 22 0.98 -1.68 6.32
C ARG A 22 0.64 -2.94 7.11
N GLU A 23 0.39 -4.04 6.42
CA GLU A 23 -0.03 -5.29 7.05
C GLU A 23 0.53 -6.52 6.32
N LYS A 24 0.76 -7.61 7.07
CA LYS A 24 1.06 -8.91 6.46
C LYS A 24 -0.20 -9.45 5.78
N LEU A 25 -0.05 -10.05 4.62
CA LEU A 25 -1.18 -10.69 3.94
C LEU A 25 -1.61 -11.93 4.70
N GLU A 26 -2.93 -12.05 4.92
CA GLU A 26 -3.49 -13.25 5.55
C GLU A 26 -3.17 -14.47 4.68
N ARG A 27 -2.55 -15.50 5.27
CA ARG A 27 -2.11 -16.75 4.61
C ARG A 27 -0.90 -16.63 3.66
N LEU A 28 -0.37 -15.42 3.47
CA LEU A 28 0.89 -15.17 2.76
C LEU A 28 1.76 -14.27 3.65
N ASP A 29 2.14 -14.78 4.81
CA ASP A 29 2.80 -14.01 5.88
C ASP A 29 4.21 -13.52 5.56
N LEU A 30 4.80 -13.99 4.45
CA LEU A 30 6.05 -13.46 3.90
C LEU A 30 5.83 -12.26 2.97
N PHE A 31 4.58 -11.82 2.78
CA PHE A 31 4.23 -10.66 1.98
C PHE A 31 3.57 -9.59 2.83
N VAL A 32 3.92 -8.35 2.56
CA VAL A 32 3.39 -7.16 3.22
C VAL A 32 2.70 -6.29 2.19
N LEU A 33 1.46 -5.91 2.46
CA LEU A 33 0.73 -4.91 1.68
C LEU A 33 0.85 -3.55 2.35
N SER A 34 1.22 -2.54 1.58
CA SER A 34 1.28 -1.15 2.00
C SER A 34 0.40 -0.29 1.09
N LEU A 35 -0.38 0.62 1.68
CA LEU A 35 -1.12 1.65 0.92
C LEU A 35 -0.48 3.01 1.13
N TYR A 36 -0.11 3.64 0.02
CA TYR A 36 0.46 4.98 0.02
C TYR A 36 -0.40 5.97 -0.75
N ILE A 37 -0.54 7.16 -0.18
CA ILE A 37 -1.13 8.30 -0.87
C ILE A 37 0.01 9.23 -1.30
N MET A 38 0.01 9.63 -2.57
CA MET A 38 0.98 10.56 -3.12
C MET A 38 0.35 11.50 -4.15
N GLY A 39 1.14 12.42 -4.70
CA GLY A 39 0.70 13.35 -5.75
C GLY A 39 0.57 14.77 -5.23
N LYS A 40 -0.46 15.49 -5.69
CA LYS A 40 -0.64 16.93 -5.39
C LYS A 40 -2.12 17.30 -5.28
N PRO A 41 -2.45 18.48 -4.72
CA PRO A 41 -3.83 18.96 -4.64
C PRO A 41 -4.59 18.83 -5.96
N GLY A 42 -5.74 18.15 -5.91
CA GLY A 42 -6.62 17.86 -7.05
C GLY A 42 -6.17 16.71 -7.97
N ALA A 43 -5.02 16.07 -7.69
CA ALA A 43 -4.47 14.97 -8.47
C ALA A 43 -3.66 14.02 -7.58
N TYR A 44 -4.34 13.29 -6.71
CA TYR A 44 -3.75 12.30 -5.81
C TYR A 44 -3.79 10.90 -6.42
N VAL A 45 -2.78 10.11 -6.10
CA VAL A 45 -2.61 8.73 -6.56
C VAL A 45 -2.53 7.84 -5.34
N LEU A 46 -3.26 6.72 -5.39
CA LEU A 46 -3.07 5.60 -4.49
C LEU A 46 -2.03 4.65 -5.09
N SER A 47 -0.97 4.37 -4.36
CA SER A 47 -0.01 3.30 -4.63
C SER A 47 -0.31 2.15 -3.67
N VAL A 48 -0.59 0.97 -4.21
CA VAL A 48 -0.64 -0.28 -3.45
C VAL A 48 0.62 -1.03 -3.76
N GLU A 49 1.43 -1.29 -2.75
CA GLU A 49 2.70 -1.99 -2.90
C GLU A 49 2.61 -3.27 -2.10
N ILE A 50 3.01 -4.37 -2.73
CA ILE A 50 3.07 -5.67 -2.09
C ILE A 50 4.50 -6.13 -2.20
N ASP A 51 5.18 -6.22 -1.08
CA ASP A 51 6.60 -6.52 -1.00
C ASP A 51 6.80 -7.86 -0.27
N PRO A 52 7.86 -8.61 -0.60
CA PRO A 52 8.44 -9.55 0.35
C PRO A 52 8.74 -8.84 1.67
N ILE A 53 8.53 -9.54 2.79
CA ILE A 53 8.63 -8.98 4.13
C ILE A 53 10.00 -8.37 4.45
N ASP A 54 11.07 -8.85 3.82
CA ASP A 54 12.45 -8.38 3.97
C ASP A 54 12.86 -7.29 2.96
N MET A 55 12.00 -6.97 1.97
CA MET A 55 12.25 -5.99 0.90
C MET A 55 11.27 -4.81 0.91
N VAL A 56 10.54 -4.63 2.00
CA VAL A 56 9.60 -3.51 2.16
C VAL A 56 10.35 -2.18 2.03
N ASP A 57 9.82 -1.26 1.21
CA ASP A 57 10.43 0.04 0.87
C ASP A 57 11.71 -0.03 -0.01
N ASP A 58 12.15 -1.20 -0.48
CA ASP A 58 13.31 -1.34 -1.37
C ASP A 58 12.98 -1.10 -2.86
N GLY A 59 11.68 -1.07 -3.20
CA GLY A 59 11.17 -0.75 -4.54
C GLY A 59 11.14 -1.92 -5.52
N GLU A 60 11.32 -3.14 -5.02
CA GLU A 60 11.32 -4.39 -5.81
C GLU A 60 9.96 -5.14 -5.76
N GLY A 61 8.99 -4.65 -4.99
CA GLY A 61 7.67 -5.26 -4.90
C GLY A 61 6.75 -5.02 -6.09
N TRP A 62 5.53 -5.57 -5.99
CA TRP A 62 4.47 -5.36 -6.97
C TRP A 62 3.70 -4.09 -6.66
N ILE A 63 3.83 -3.11 -7.55
CA ILE A 63 3.25 -1.78 -7.38
C ILE A 63 2.05 -1.60 -8.31
N TRP A 64 0.92 -1.20 -7.73
CA TRP A 64 -0.29 -0.80 -8.44
C TRP A 64 -0.62 0.66 -8.15
N GLN A 65 -0.71 1.47 -9.20
CA GLN A 65 -1.02 2.89 -9.06
C GLN A 65 -2.37 3.21 -9.65
N SER A 66 -3.15 4.02 -8.94
CA SER A 66 -4.40 4.56 -9.48
C SER A 66 -4.14 5.64 -10.52
N LYS A 67 -5.13 5.92 -11.37
CA LYS A 67 -5.19 7.22 -12.03
C LYS A 67 -5.32 8.34 -10.99
N PRO A 68 -4.83 9.56 -11.29
CA PRO A 68 -5.02 10.70 -10.41
C PRO A 68 -6.49 10.99 -10.13
N MET A 69 -6.83 11.28 -8.87
CA MET A 69 -8.19 11.58 -8.42
C MET A 69 -8.22 12.61 -7.28
N ASP A 70 -9.43 13.04 -6.92
CA ASP A 70 -9.64 13.93 -5.78
C ASP A 70 -9.43 13.20 -4.44
N MET A 71 -8.92 13.93 -3.44
CA MET A 71 -8.65 13.38 -2.11
C MET A 71 -9.90 12.84 -1.43
N THR A 72 -11.03 13.54 -1.56
CA THR A 72 -12.30 13.12 -0.93
C THR A 72 -12.74 11.77 -1.49
N LYS A 73 -12.65 11.62 -2.82
CA LYS A 73 -12.99 10.34 -3.47
C LYS A 73 -12.05 9.23 -3.02
N LEU A 74 -10.75 9.53 -2.93
CA LEU A 74 -9.74 8.56 -2.50
C LEU A 74 -10.00 8.08 -1.07
N ILE A 75 -10.27 9.00 -0.14
CA ILE A 75 -10.56 8.68 1.26
C ILE A 75 -11.80 7.80 1.37
N ASN A 76 -12.91 8.16 0.73
CA ASN A 76 -14.13 7.37 0.80
C ASN A 76 -13.90 5.92 0.34
N VAL A 77 -13.16 5.71 -0.75
CA VAL A 77 -12.84 4.35 -1.22
C VAL A 77 -12.00 3.59 -0.20
N LEU A 78 -11.02 4.26 0.40
CA LEU A 78 -10.13 3.64 1.38
C LEU A 78 -10.84 3.33 2.69
N GLU A 79 -11.76 4.20 3.16
CA GLU A 79 -12.58 3.93 4.34
C GLU A 79 -13.47 2.70 4.13
N GLU A 80 -14.09 2.58 2.95
CA GLU A 80 -14.86 1.40 2.57
C GLU A 80 -13.99 0.14 2.46
N HIS A 81 -12.77 0.26 1.94
CA HIS A 81 -11.87 -0.86 1.73
C HIS A 81 -11.23 -1.38 3.03
N LEU A 82 -10.84 -0.45 3.91
CA LEU A 82 -10.18 -0.76 5.19
C LEU A 82 -11.19 -1.02 6.32
N ASP A 83 -12.49 -0.80 6.07
CA ASP A 83 -13.55 -0.80 7.09
C ASP A 83 -13.18 0.06 8.30
N SER A 84 -12.56 1.22 8.03
CA SER A 84 -11.95 2.08 9.05
C SER A 84 -12.03 3.55 8.64
N PRO A 85 -12.58 4.43 9.48
CA PRO A 85 -12.69 5.85 9.17
C PRO A 85 -11.32 6.53 9.20
N LEU A 86 -11.17 7.63 8.47
CA LEU A 86 -9.92 8.40 8.34
C LEU A 86 -9.32 8.77 9.70
N GLU A 87 -10.16 9.08 10.69
CA GLU A 87 -9.75 9.47 12.04
C GLU A 87 -8.91 8.38 12.72
N ASP A 88 -9.17 7.11 12.41
CA ASP A 88 -8.52 5.94 13.01
C ASP A 88 -7.24 5.53 12.26
N TRP A 89 -6.97 6.11 11.09
CA TRP A 89 -5.76 5.80 10.34
C TRP A 89 -4.51 6.35 11.00
N GLU A 90 -3.41 5.60 10.87
CA GLU A 90 -2.10 5.98 11.36
C GLU A 90 -1.14 6.35 10.21
N ASN A 91 -0.23 7.29 10.46
CA ASN A 91 0.84 7.59 9.52
C ASN A 91 1.97 6.59 9.77
N VAL A 92 1.93 5.47 9.05
CA VAL A 92 2.90 4.38 9.14
C VAL A 92 4.32 4.87 8.82
N THR A 93 4.45 5.86 7.93
CA THR A 93 5.75 6.49 7.62
C THR A 93 6.38 7.18 8.84
N LYS A 94 5.57 7.60 9.83
CA LYS A 94 6.06 8.17 11.09
C LYS A 94 6.22 7.13 12.20
N SER A 95 5.31 6.15 12.29
CA SER A 95 5.30 5.18 13.39
C SER A 95 6.35 4.08 13.25
N GLY A 96 6.90 3.87 12.05
CA GLY A 96 8.03 2.97 11.86
C GLY A 96 7.67 1.52 12.10
N HIS A 97 6.49 1.07 11.67
CA HIS A 97 6.04 -0.34 11.69
C HIS A 97 6.91 -1.31 10.84
N LEU A 98 8.18 -0.94 10.61
CA LEU A 98 9.27 -1.74 10.05
C LEU A 98 9.65 -2.94 10.92
N SER A 99 9.24 -2.99 12.21
CA SER A 99 9.52 -4.13 13.08
C SER A 99 8.89 -5.45 12.62
N LEU A 100 7.92 -5.39 11.70
CA LEU A 100 7.36 -6.57 11.03
C LEU A 100 8.26 -7.09 9.91
N CYS A 101 9.30 -6.35 9.49
CA CYS A 101 10.00 -6.53 8.21
C CYS A 101 11.46 -7.02 8.38
N GLU A 102 11.82 -7.51 9.57
CA GLU A 102 13.20 -7.96 9.89
C GLU A 102 13.31 -9.49 10.03
N GLU A 103 12.33 -10.24 9.51
CA GLU A 103 12.30 -11.70 9.61
C GLU A 103 13.16 -12.36 8.50
N GLU A 104 13.95 -13.37 8.86
CA GLU A 104 14.71 -14.18 7.91
C GLU A 104 13.74 -15.05 7.08
N ILE A 105 13.80 -14.93 5.76
CA ILE A 105 12.89 -15.65 4.85
C ILE A 105 13.36 -17.08 4.63
N ASP A 106 12.46 -18.04 4.85
CA ASP A 106 12.59 -19.38 4.30
C ASP A 106 12.31 -19.36 2.79
N ASN A 107 13.34 -19.61 1.99
CA ASN A 107 13.26 -19.56 0.53
C ASN A 107 12.26 -20.56 -0.07
N ASP A 108 12.10 -21.74 0.54
CA ASP A 108 11.18 -22.75 0.03
C ASP A 108 9.73 -22.30 0.30
N LEU A 109 9.47 -21.80 1.51
CA LEU A 109 8.17 -21.22 1.85
C LEU A 109 7.84 -19.99 1.00
N TYR A 110 8.83 -19.12 0.76
CA TYR A 110 8.66 -17.96 -0.11
C TYR A 110 8.24 -18.36 -1.51
N GLN A 111 8.89 -19.36 -2.12
CA GLN A 111 8.52 -19.84 -3.46
C GLN A 111 7.09 -20.39 -3.50
N GLU A 112 6.67 -21.14 -2.47
CA GLU A 112 5.29 -21.65 -2.37
C GLU A 112 4.27 -20.52 -2.30
N GLN A 113 4.50 -19.54 -1.42
CA GLN A 113 3.62 -18.39 -1.26
C GLN A 113 3.61 -17.48 -2.50
N GLU A 114 4.77 -17.29 -3.16
CA GLU A 114 4.88 -16.50 -4.37
C GLU A 114 4.07 -17.10 -5.53
N VAL A 115 4.04 -18.43 -5.64
CA VAL A 115 3.19 -19.11 -6.63
C VAL A 115 1.71 -18.83 -6.38
N ILE A 116 1.27 -18.88 -5.12
CA ILE A 116 -0.12 -18.55 -4.74
C ILE A 116 -0.40 -17.07 -5.04
N PHE A 117 0.51 -16.18 -4.66
CA PHE A 117 0.38 -14.74 -4.93
C PHE A 117 0.21 -14.43 -6.42
N LYS A 118 1.05 -15.04 -7.27
CA LYS A 118 1.02 -14.83 -8.72
C LYS A 118 -0.22 -15.43 -9.38
N ASN A 119 -0.61 -16.65 -9.00
CA ASN A 119 -1.68 -17.38 -9.67
C ASN A 119 -3.07 -17.05 -9.11
N ASP A 120 -3.23 -17.10 -7.80
CA ASP A 120 -4.53 -16.99 -7.14
C ASP A 120 -4.87 -15.52 -6.88
N LEU A 121 -3.89 -14.73 -6.42
CA LEU A 121 -4.08 -13.30 -6.15
C LEU A 121 -3.75 -12.40 -7.35
N ARG A 122 -3.33 -12.98 -8.48
CA ARG A 122 -3.02 -12.27 -9.73
C ARG A 122 -2.07 -11.10 -9.52
N PHE A 123 -0.95 -11.36 -8.85
CA PHE A 123 0.03 -10.32 -8.48
C PHE A 123 -0.59 -9.22 -7.58
N GLY A 124 -1.57 -9.59 -6.76
CA GLY A 124 -2.25 -8.69 -5.83
C GLY A 124 -3.43 -7.91 -6.43
N GLU A 125 -3.77 -8.08 -7.71
CA GLU A 125 -4.90 -7.38 -8.34
C GLU A 125 -6.22 -7.56 -7.57
N VAL A 126 -6.43 -8.75 -6.98
CA VAL A 126 -7.66 -9.06 -6.24
C VAL A 126 -7.75 -8.39 -4.87
N LEU A 127 -6.64 -7.85 -4.38
CA LEU A 127 -6.54 -7.14 -3.10
C LEU A 127 -6.74 -5.64 -3.25
N LEU A 128 -6.84 -5.15 -4.50
CA LEU A 128 -6.94 -3.72 -4.76
C LEU A 128 -8.31 -3.16 -4.35
N PRO A 129 -8.36 -1.94 -3.78
CA PRO A 129 -9.61 -1.26 -3.51
C PRO A 129 -10.51 -1.15 -4.75
N ALA A 130 -11.78 -1.47 -4.57
CA ALA A 130 -12.80 -1.36 -5.61
C ALA A 130 -13.12 0.12 -5.94
N GLY A 131 -13.71 0.38 -7.10
CA GLY A 131 -14.12 1.74 -7.50
C GLY A 131 -12.99 2.65 -7.98
N ILE A 132 -11.75 2.14 -8.03
CA ILE A 132 -10.57 2.82 -8.55
C ILE A 132 -10.24 2.35 -9.97
N ILE A 133 -9.80 3.29 -10.80
CA ILE A 133 -9.21 2.97 -12.10
C ILE A 133 -7.71 2.82 -11.91
N TRP A 134 -7.23 1.58 -11.99
CA TRP A 134 -5.83 1.22 -11.87
C TRP A 134 -5.09 1.44 -13.20
N VAL A 135 -3.89 2.01 -13.13
CA VAL A 135 -2.94 2.04 -14.23
C VAL A 135 -2.30 0.66 -14.29
N LYS A 136 -2.41 0.02 -15.46
CA LYS A 136 -1.88 -1.32 -15.67
C LYS A 136 -0.38 -1.35 -15.34
N ARG A 137 0.05 -2.40 -14.63
CA ARG A 137 1.45 -2.68 -14.28
C ARG A 137 2.37 -2.37 -15.46
N ALA A 138 3.46 -1.63 -15.21
CA ALA A 138 4.57 -1.61 -16.15
C ALA A 138 5.27 -2.97 -16.02
N ASP A 139 5.21 -3.76 -17.08
CA ASP A 139 5.81 -5.09 -17.14
C ASP A 139 7.35 -5.03 -17.14
#